data_AF-A0A0B6ZPQ4-F1
#
_entry.id   AF-A0A0B6ZPQ4-F1
#
_cell.length_a   1.000
_cell.length_b   1.000
_cell.length_c   1.000
_cell.angle_alpha   90.00
_cell.angle_beta   90.00
_cell.angle_gamma   90.00
#
_symmetry.space_group_name_H-M   'P 1'
#
loop_
_entity.id
_entity.type
_entity.pdbx_description
1 polymer ?
#
loop_
_entity_poly.entity_id
_entity_poly.type
_entity_poly.pdbx_seq_one_letter_code
_entity_poly.pdbx_strand_id
1 'polypeptide(L)'
;DCDEHLTDLEEVLDALSASDIKTLAKSYHINSNISQKKQLVQELLKKSQQNNLTTMFGFSCKDVANGMLTRAKKYLNGIYKLRTEHRRVFVRVMMLFSLVNTLVDEDSGMSGQGQLFQMLMVNMGKLVYPTYTIEKVHCVFQDREDLIRFENALQLESDLLHCIDRGDWDQAYTVFTNIEKEWSLLEANQNIAEWNKNLPVFLRGFTATSVIHRLLSASVEILQRRKDYSGAVVLLQKLLRETSYNSSHRGYLWERL
;
A
#
# COMPACT_ATOMS: atom_id res chain seq x y z
N ASP A 1 1.86 -20.53 -23.41
CA ASP A 1 2.54 -20.89 -22.16
C ASP A 1 2.39 -19.78 -21.13
N CYS A 2 1.50 -19.97 -20.15
CA CYS A 2 1.19 -18.95 -19.12
C CYS A 2 2.20 -18.94 -17.96
N ASP A 3 3.08 -19.94 -17.87
CA ASP A 3 3.93 -20.19 -16.69
C ASP A 3 5.31 -19.48 -16.75
N GLU A 4 5.69 -18.92 -17.90
CA GLU A 4 7.01 -18.27 -18.06
C GLU A 4 7.14 -16.98 -17.24
N HIS A 5 6.02 -16.30 -16.96
CA HIS A 5 6.01 -15.03 -16.24
C HIS A 5 5.86 -15.16 -14.72
N LEU A 6 5.60 -16.37 -14.19
CA LEU A 6 5.51 -16.63 -12.75
C LEU A 6 6.92 -16.92 -12.19
N THR A 7 7.72 -15.89 -11.96
CA THR A 7 9.11 -16.06 -11.49
C THR A 7 9.27 -15.92 -9.98
N ASP A 8 8.31 -15.29 -9.32
CA ASP A 8 8.35 -15.06 -7.88
C ASP A 8 7.86 -16.29 -7.09
N LEU A 9 8.69 -16.76 -6.16
CA LEU A 9 8.39 -17.94 -5.36
C LEU A 9 7.30 -17.68 -4.32
N GLU A 10 7.29 -16.51 -3.69
CA GLU A 10 6.29 -16.15 -2.69
C GLU A 10 4.90 -16.06 -3.33
N GLU A 11 4.80 -15.40 -4.48
CA GLU A 11 3.54 -15.31 -5.24
C GLU A 11 3.00 -16.68 -5.67
N VAL A 12 3.90 -17.56 -6.14
CA VAL A 12 3.52 -18.92 -6.55
C VAL A 12 3.06 -19.75 -5.35
N LEU A 13 3.74 -19.63 -4.20
CA LEU A 13 3.34 -20.30 -2.98
C LEU A 13 1.98 -19.75 -2.50
N ASP A 14 1.77 -18.44 -2.50
CA ASP A 14 0.50 -17.84 -2.11
C ASP A 14 -0.66 -18.18 -3.05
N ALA A 15 -0.41 -18.53 -4.30
CA ALA A 15 -1.42 -19.02 -5.23
C ALA A 15 -1.88 -20.47 -4.94
N LEU A 16 -1.06 -21.28 -4.26
CA LEU A 16 -1.38 -22.69 -4.01
C LEU A 16 -2.54 -22.87 -3.01
N SER A 17 -3.29 -23.96 -3.16
CA SER A 17 -4.27 -24.35 -2.14
C SER A 17 -3.57 -24.76 -0.84
N ALA A 18 -4.29 -24.69 0.30
CA ALA A 18 -3.71 -25.10 1.58
C ALA A 18 -3.29 -26.58 1.59
N SER A 19 -3.95 -27.44 0.81
CA SER A 19 -3.57 -28.86 0.63
C SER A 19 -2.30 -29.01 -0.18
N ASP A 20 -2.12 -28.23 -1.25
CA ASP A 20 -0.92 -28.30 -2.09
C ASP A 20 0.30 -27.78 -1.35
N ILE A 21 0.15 -26.68 -0.59
CA ILE A 21 1.22 -26.20 0.30
C ILE A 21 1.62 -27.27 1.31
N LYS A 22 0.66 -27.96 1.95
CA LYS A 22 0.99 -29.03 2.90
C LYS A 22 1.74 -30.18 2.23
N THR A 23 1.37 -30.54 1.00
CA THR A 23 2.04 -31.59 0.23
C THR A 23 3.46 -31.16 -0.17
N LEU A 24 3.63 -29.91 -0.60
CA LEU A 24 4.93 -29.34 -0.90
C LEU A 24 5.81 -29.25 0.35
N ALA A 25 5.29 -28.74 1.48
CA ALA A 25 6.00 -28.64 2.75
C ALA A 25 6.53 -29.99 3.25
N LYS A 26 5.74 -31.06 3.12
CA LYS A 26 6.18 -32.43 3.42
C LYS A 26 7.37 -32.86 2.58
N SER A 27 7.39 -32.49 1.29
CA SER A 27 8.51 -32.82 0.40
C SER A 27 9.82 -32.09 0.74
N TYR A 28 9.74 -30.99 1.50
CA TYR A 28 10.89 -30.23 2.02
C TYR A 28 11.17 -30.48 3.51
N HIS A 29 10.56 -31.52 4.10
CA HIS A 29 10.72 -31.90 5.51
C HIS A 29 10.35 -30.78 6.51
N ILE A 30 9.36 -29.96 6.18
CA ILE A 30 8.80 -28.95 7.09
C ILE A 30 7.73 -29.61 7.98
N ASN A 31 7.71 -29.22 9.26
CA ASN A 31 6.87 -29.84 10.29
C ASN A 31 5.37 -29.84 9.92
N SER A 32 4.73 -31.01 9.98
CA SER A 32 3.32 -31.22 9.66
C SER A 32 2.34 -30.66 10.70
N ASN A 33 2.81 -30.23 11.86
CA ASN A 33 1.96 -29.67 12.92
C ASN A 33 1.50 -28.22 12.61
N ILE A 34 2.10 -27.57 11.61
CA ILE A 34 1.69 -26.24 11.18
C ILE A 34 0.40 -26.35 10.35
N SER A 35 -0.68 -25.81 10.90
CA SER A 35 -2.01 -25.85 10.25
C SER A 35 -2.28 -24.64 9.38
N GLN A 36 -1.63 -23.50 9.65
CA GLN A 36 -1.86 -22.25 8.93
C GLN A 36 -1.03 -22.17 7.63
N LYS A 37 -1.71 -21.83 6.53
CA LYS A 37 -1.08 -21.66 5.20
C LYS A 37 0.06 -20.64 5.23
N LYS A 38 -0.18 -19.45 5.81
CA LYS A 38 0.82 -18.36 5.86
C LYS A 38 2.12 -18.77 6.56
N GLN A 39 2.01 -19.51 7.67
CA GLN A 39 3.19 -20.00 8.40
C GLN A 39 3.96 -21.04 7.57
N LEU A 40 3.28 -21.91 6.83
CA LEU A 40 3.94 -22.87 5.93
C LEU A 40 4.65 -22.17 4.77
N VAL A 41 4.05 -21.11 4.20
CA VAL A 41 4.69 -20.27 3.17
C VAL A 41 5.97 -19.64 3.72
N GLN A 42 5.91 -19.01 4.90
CA GLN A 42 7.07 -18.40 5.53
C GLN A 42 8.20 -19.40 5.80
N GLU A 43 7.89 -20.61 6.29
CA GLU A 43 8.90 -21.65 6.51
C GLU A 43 9.48 -22.18 5.20
N LEU A 44 8.68 -22.31 4.14
CA LEU A 44 9.17 -22.67 2.80
C LEU A 44 10.11 -21.60 2.23
N LEU A 45 9.75 -20.32 2.37
CA LEU A 45 10.59 -19.20 1.95
C LEU A 45 11.90 -19.18 2.74
N LYS A 46 11.83 -19.31 4.07
CA LYS A 46 13.01 -19.43 4.93
C LYS A 46 13.88 -20.62 4.52
N LYS A 47 13.28 -21.76 4.16
CA LYS A 47 14.01 -22.96 3.71
C LYS A 47 14.67 -22.76 2.34
N SER A 48 14.03 -22.02 1.44
CA SER A 48 14.61 -21.66 0.14
C SER A 48 15.81 -20.71 0.25
N GLN A 49 15.88 -19.94 1.35
CA GLN A 49 16.97 -19.00 1.65
C GLN A 49 18.06 -19.60 2.53
N GLN A 50 17.81 -20.75 3.17
CA GLN A 50 18.77 -21.43 4.03
C GLN A 50 19.92 -22.04 3.21
N ASN A 51 21.15 -21.63 3.55
CA ASN A 51 22.37 -22.28 3.08
C ASN A 51 22.48 -23.68 3.71
N ASN A 52 21.92 -24.69 3.04
CA ASN A 52 22.18 -26.08 3.43
C ASN A 52 23.60 -26.50 2.99
N LEU A 53 24.14 -27.55 3.60
CA LEU A 53 25.45 -28.17 3.35
C LEU A 53 25.76 -28.49 1.87
N THR A 54 24.77 -28.41 0.98
CA THR A 54 24.91 -28.49 -0.48
C THR A 54 25.67 -27.31 -1.10
N THR A 55 25.80 -26.18 -0.41
CA THR A 55 26.68 -25.07 -0.83
C THR A 55 28.16 -25.44 -0.80
N MET A 56 28.56 -26.51 -0.08
CA MET A 56 29.93 -27.05 -0.12
C MET A 56 30.25 -27.86 -1.40
N PHE A 57 29.23 -28.24 -2.18
CA PHE A 57 29.39 -28.97 -3.45
C PHE A 57 29.09 -28.10 -4.69
N GLY A 58 29.04 -26.78 -4.53
CA GLY A 58 28.93 -25.83 -5.66
C GLY A 58 27.49 -25.54 -6.14
N PHE A 59 26.46 -26.04 -5.47
CA PHE A 59 25.07 -25.67 -5.76
C PHE A 59 24.66 -24.41 -5.00
N SER A 60 24.10 -23.44 -5.72
CA SER A 60 23.73 -22.13 -5.19
C SER A 60 22.40 -22.18 -4.43
N CYS A 61 22.20 -21.29 -3.46
CA CYS A 61 20.89 -21.05 -2.83
C CYS A 61 19.79 -20.74 -3.87
N LYS A 62 20.17 -20.15 -5.02
CA LYS A 62 19.28 -19.95 -6.17
C LYS A 62 18.74 -21.25 -6.78
N ASP A 63 19.46 -22.37 -6.66
CA ASP A 63 19.02 -23.65 -7.23
C ASP A 63 17.91 -24.31 -6.41
N VAL A 64 17.92 -24.11 -5.09
CA VAL A 64 16.87 -24.63 -4.18
C VAL A 64 15.55 -23.87 -4.41
N ALA A 65 15.62 -22.53 -4.48
CA ALA A 65 14.46 -21.70 -4.76
C ALA A 65 13.87 -21.99 -6.16
N ASN A 66 14.71 -22.11 -7.20
CA ASN A 66 14.27 -22.44 -8.55
C ASN A 66 13.68 -23.86 -8.65
N GLY A 67 14.26 -24.83 -7.95
CA GLY A 67 13.72 -26.19 -7.87
C GLY A 67 12.35 -26.22 -7.16
N MET A 68 12.21 -25.45 -6.08
CA MET A 68 10.93 -25.28 -5.36
C MET A 68 9.89 -24.60 -6.23
N LEU A 69 10.25 -23.52 -6.91
CA LEU A 69 9.39 -22.81 -7.86
C LEU A 69 8.89 -23.74 -8.96
N THR A 70 9.80 -24.50 -9.59
CA THR A 70 9.46 -25.46 -10.65
C THR A 70 8.49 -26.54 -10.15
N ARG A 71 8.69 -27.02 -8.91
CA ARG A 71 7.80 -28.03 -8.31
C ARG A 71 6.45 -27.43 -7.92
N ALA A 72 6.43 -26.22 -7.39
CA ALA A 72 5.22 -25.49 -7.01
C ALA A 72 4.34 -25.19 -8.24
N LYS A 73 4.95 -24.77 -9.36
CA LYS A 73 4.25 -24.55 -10.63
C LYS A 73 3.46 -25.77 -11.12
N LYS A 74 3.94 -27.00 -10.87
CA LYS A 74 3.24 -28.23 -11.27
C LYS A 74 1.87 -28.43 -10.61
N TYR A 75 1.63 -27.77 -9.48
CA TYR A 75 0.33 -27.80 -8.80
C TYR A 75 -0.63 -26.71 -9.33
N LEU A 76 -0.11 -25.70 -10.01
CA LEU A 76 -0.91 -24.63 -10.60
C LEU A 76 -1.38 -25.09 -11.99
N ASN A 77 -2.69 -25.04 -12.23
CA ASN A 77 -3.25 -25.32 -13.56
C ASN A 77 -4.10 -24.13 -14.00
N GLY A 78 -3.75 -23.51 -15.12
CA GLY A 78 -4.53 -22.41 -15.71
C GLY A 78 -4.58 -21.13 -14.86
N ILE A 79 -3.45 -20.70 -14.30
CA ILE A 79 -3.39 -19.47 -13.50
C ILE A 79 -3.08 -18.25 -14.37
N TYR A 80 -3.82 -17.18 -14.13
CA TYR A 80 -3.65 -15.90 -14.79
C TYR A 80 -3.42 -14.82 -13.74
N LYS A 81 -2.35 -14.04 -13.91
CA LYS A 81 -2.09 -12.84 -13.13
C LYS A 81 -2.23 -11.62 -14.03
N LEU A 82 -3.01 -10.64 -13.60
CA LEU A 82 -3.10 -9.37 -14.30
C LEU A 82 -1.75 -8.65 -14.21
N ARG A 83 -1.27 -8.13 -15.33
CA ARG A 83 -0.02 -7.35 -15.36
C ARG A 83 -0.18 -6.06 -14.52
N THR A 84 0.67 -5.90 -13.52
CA THR A 84 0.63 -4.77 -12.57
C THR A 84 0.65 -3.41 -13.26
N GLU A 85 1.46 -3.25 -14.31
CA GLU A 85 1.55 -1.98 -15.07
C GLU A 85 0.20 -1.54 -15.66
N HIS A 86 -0.54 -2.47 -16.27
CA HIS A 86 -1.83 -2.18 -16.87
C HIS A 86 -2.89 -1.98 -15.79
N ARG A 87 -2.86 -2.80 -14.73
CA ARG A 87 -3.73 -2.67 -13.56
C ARG A 87 -3.61 -1.27 -12.95
N ARG A 88 -2.39 -0.76 -12.73
CA ARG A 88 -2.14 0.57 -12.15
C ARG A 88 -2.76 1.71 -12.94
N VAL A 89 -2.81 1.61 -14.28
CA VAL A 89 -3.51 2.60 -15.10
C VAL A 89 -5.01 2.64 -14.73
N PHE A 90 -5.66 1.48 -14.62
CA PHE A 90 -7.07 1.42 -14.24
C PHE A 90 -7.31 1.86 -12.80
N VAL A 91 -6.41 1.54 -11.87
CA VAL A 91 -6.47 2.04 -10.48
C VAL A 91 -6.47 3.57 -10.45
N ARG A 92 -5.57 4.22 -11.21
CA ARG A 92 -5.55 5.69 -11.34
C ARG A 92 -6.82 6.25 -11.96
N VAL A 93 -7.39 5.57 -12.97
CA VAL A 93 -8.67 5.99 -13.58
C VAL A 93 -9.80 5.93 -12.55
N MET A 94 -9.88 4.86 -11.76
CA MET A 94 -10.87 4.73 -10.68
C MET A 94 -10.65 5.76 -9.57
N MET A 95 -9.38 6.05 -9.22
CA MET A 95 -9.03 7.11 -8.28
C MET A 95 -9.50 8.49 -8.77
N LEU A 96 -9.29 8.81 -10.06
CA LEU A 96 -9.78 10.05 -10.68
C LEU A 96 -11.30 10.11 -10.78
N PHE A 97 -11.97 8.97 -10.91
CA PHE A 97 -13.42 8.88 -10.89
C PHE A 97 -14.00 9.29 -9.52
N SER A 98 -13.31 8.97 -8.43
CA SER A 98 -13.76 9.30 -7.08
C SER A 98 -12.60 9.65 -6.14
N LEU A 99 -12.21 10.93 -6.15
CA LEU A 99 -11.13 11.49 -5.30
C LEU A 99 -11.46 11.50 -3.80
N VAL A 100 -12.72 11.33 -3.41
CA VAL A 100 -13.14 11.31 -2.00
C VAL A 100 -13.05 9.90 -1.39
N ASN A 101 -13.11 8.88 -2.24
CA ASN A 101 -13.10 7.47 -1.81
C ASN A 101 -11.86 6.77 -2.35
N THR A 102 -10.69 7.24 -1.89
CA THR A 102 -9.37 6.87 -2.40
C THR A 102 -8.67 5.79 -1.58
N LEU A 103 -9.37 5.09 -0.69
CA LEU A 103 -8.79 3.95 0.02
C LEU A 103 -8.47 2.86 -1.00
N VAL A 104 -7.18 2.71 -1.30
CA VAL A 104 -6.65 1.66 -2.15
C VAL A 104 -6.22 0.51 -1.22
N ASP A 105 -7.13 -0.42 -0.98
CA ASP A 105 -6.76 -1.70 -0.37
C ASP A 105 -6.29 -2.66 -1.46
N GLU A 106 -5.02 -2.55 -1.84
CA GLU A 106 -4.42 -3.42 -2.87
C GLU A 106 -4.37 -4.88 -2.43
N ASP A 107 -4.25 -5.14 -1.12
CA ASP A 107 -4.02 -6.45 -0.53
C ASP A 107 -5.29 -7.31 -0.43
N SER A 108 -6.46 -6.70 -0.20
CA SER A 108 -7.73 -7.44 -0.18
C SER A 108 -8.33 -7.67 -1.56
N GLY A 109 -7.79 -7.04 -2.61
CA GLY A 109 -8.38 -7.06 -3.96
C GLY A 109 -9.77 -6.41 -4.02
N MET A 110 -10.19 -5.71 -2.97
CA MET A 110 -11.48 -5.02 -2.86
C MET A 110 -11.39 -3.56 -3.34
N SER A 111 -10.19 -3.08 -3.67
CA SER A 111 -9.97 -1.77 -4.29
C SER A 111 -10.94 -1.51 -5.44
N GLY A 112 -11.78 -0.49 -5.28
CA GLY A 112 -12.74 -0.05 -6.31
C GLY A 112 -14.02 -0.88 -6.42
N GLN A 113 -14.20 -2.00 -5.69
CA GLN A 113 -15.44 -2.80 -5.71
C GLN A 113 -16.67 -1.95 -5.36
N GLY A 114 -16.57 -1.11 -4.34
CA GLY A 114 -17.66 -0.20 -3.95
C GLY A 114 -18.00 0.82 -5.05
N GLN A 115 -16.99 1.35 -5.74
CA GLN A 115 -17.18 2.32 -6.82
C GLN A 115 -17.81 1.66 -8.06
N LEU A 116 -17.34 0.46 -8.43
CA LEU A 116 -17.92 -0.32 -9.53
C LEU A 116 -19.37 -0.72 -9.24
N PHE A 117 -19.65 -1.13 -7.99
CA PHE A 117 -21.02 -1.41 -7.56
C PHE A 117 -21.90 -0.15 -7.65
N GLN A 118 -21.40 1.01 -7.22
CA GLN A 118 -22.13 2.27 -7.34
C GLN A 118 -22.41 2.63 -8.81
N MET A 119 -21.43 2.45 -9.70
CA MET A 119 -21.60 2.65 -11.15
C MET A 119 -22.65 1.69 -11.74
N LEU A 120 -22.66 0.43 -11.31
CA LEU A 120 -23.68 -0.55 -11.70
C LEU A 120 -25.07 -0.12 -11.23
N MET A 121 -25.20 0.35 -9.99
CA MET A 121 -26.48 0.82 -9.43
C MET A 121 -27.04 2.02 -10.19
N VAL A 122 -26.18 2.92 -10.66
CA VAL A 122 -26.55 4.04 -11.53
C VAL A 122 -27.04 3.52 -12.88
N ASN A 123 -26.30 2.59 -13.49
CA ASN A 123 -26.67 1.99 -14.78
C ASN A 123 -28.01 1.24 -14.72
N MET A 124 -28.30 0.58 -13.60
CA MET A 124 -29.59 -0.07 -13.33
C MET A 124 -30.73 0.93 -13.02
N GLY A 125 -30.45 2.23 -12.94
CA GLY A 125 -31.42 3.26 -12.54
C GLY A 125 -31.83 3.22 -11.07
N LYS A 126 -31.14 2.43 -10.24
CA LYS A 126 -31.41 2.32 -8.79
C LYS A 126 -30.75 3.44 -7.98
N LEU A 127 -29.74 4.10 -8.54
CA LEU A 127 -29.09 5.27 -7.97
C LEU A 127 -29.15 6.41 -8.98
N VAL A 128 -29.71 7.54 -8.57
CA VAL A 128 -29.80 8.75 -9.40
C VAL A 128 -29.08 9.87 -8.67
N TYR A 129 -28.06 10.44 -9.31
CA TYR A 129 -27.38 11.61 -8.76
C TYR A 129 -28.23 12.87 -8.96
N PRO A 130 -28.12 13.86 -8.05
CA PRO A 130 -28.73 15.17 -8.26
C PRO A 130 -28.27 15.80 -9.58
N THR A 131 -29.14 16.59 -10.20
CA THR A 131 -28.77 17.35 -11.40
C THR A 131 -27.93 18.55 -11.00
N TYR A 132 -26.77 18.70 -11.62
CA TYR A 132 -25.88 19.86 -11.48
C TYR A 132 -25.14 20.12 -12.78
N THR A 133 -24.62 21.33 -12.93
CA THR A 133 -23.77 21.71 -14.07
C THR A 133 -22.30 21.51 -13.68
N ILE A 134 -21.53 20.83 -14.53
CA ILE A 134 -20.10 20.63 -14.30
C ILE A 134 -19.35 21.88 -14.73
N GLU A 135 -18.67 22.53 -13.78
CA GLU A 135 -17.78 23.66 -14.02
C GLU A 135 -16.39 23.35 -13.45
N LYS A 136 -15.38 23.28 -14.32
CA LYS A 136 -13.99 22.95 -13.95
C LYS A 136 -13.10 24.16 -14.17
N VAL A 137 -12.83 24.91 -13.10
CA VAL A 137 -11.99 26.12 -13.14
C VAL A 137 -10.54 25.83 -12.76
N HIS A 138 -10.32 24.87 -11.86
CA HIS A 138 -9.01 24.53 -11.32
C HIS A 138 -8.57 23.13 -11.74
N CYS A 139 -7.29 22.99 -12.07
CA CYS A 139 -6.65 21.69 -12.29
C CYS A 139 -6.05 21.21 -10.97
N VAL A 140 -6.50 20.06 -10.45
CA VAL A 140 -6.01 19.53 -9.17
C VAL A 140 -4.55 19.06 -9.31
N PHE A 141 -4.28 18.22 -10.32
CA PHE A 141 -2.95 17.69 -10.59
C PHE A 141 -2.28 18.52 -11.68
N GLN A 142 -1.05 18.99 -11.43
CA GLN A 142 -0.32 19.80 -12.41
C GLN A 142 0.08 18.98 -13.64
N ASP A 143 0.56 17.77 -13.41
CA ASP A 143 1.08 16.87 -14.43
C ASP A 143 0.86 15.40 -14.04
N ARG A 144 1.34 14.50 -14.89
CA ARG A 144 1.28 13.05 -14.66
C ARG A 144 2.02 12.64 -13.38
N GLU A 145 3.17 13.24 -13.11
CA GLU A 145 3.98 12.89 -11.95
C GLU A 145 3.30 13.32 -10.64
N ASP A 146 2.52 14.39 -10.68
CA ASP A 146 1.71 14.85 -9.55
C ASP A 146 0.61 13.86 -9.17
N LEU A 147 -0.06 13.30 -10.18
CA LEU A 147 -1.02 12.22 -9.98
C LEU A 147 -0.36 10.97 -9.39
N ILE A 148 0.83 10.61 -9.84
CA ILE A 148 1.58 9.44 -9.35
C ILE A 148 2.07 9.67 -7.92
N ARG A 149 2.55 10.87 -7.59
CA ARG A 149 2.89 11.22 -6.21
C ARG A 149 1.69 11.11 -5.28
N PHE A 150 0.52 11.56 -5.74
CA PHE A 150 -0.72 11.44 -4.98
C PHE A 150 -1.12 9.97 -4.75
N GLU A 151 -1.06 9.13 -5.78
CA GLU A 151 -1.27 7.68 -5.67
C GLU A 151 -0.29 7.05 -4.66
N ASN A 152 1.00 7.36 -4.73
CA ASN A 152 2.00 6.83 -3.79
C ASN A 152 1.71 7.25 -2.34
N ALA A 153 1.27 8.50 -2.13
CA ALA A 153 0.89 8.97 -0.79
C ALA A 153 -0.35 8.22 -0.25
N LEU A 154 -1.31 7.89 -1.11
CA LEU A 154 -2.46 7.07 -0.74
C LEU A 154 -2.09 5.61 -0.45
N GLN A 155 -1.08 5.07 -1.14
CA GLN A 155 -0.56 3.74 -0.80
C GLN A 155 0.08 3.74 0.60
N LEU A 156 0.93 4.74 0.90
CA LEU A 156 1.50 4.91 2.24
C LEU A 156 0.43 5.05 3.32
N GLU A 157 -0.69 5.68 2.98
CA GLU A 157 -1.84 5.77 3.87
C GLU A 157 -2.45 4.39 4.17
N SER A 158 -2.72 3.61 3.12
CA SER A 158 -3.24 2.25 3.28
C SER A 158 -2.30 1.40 4.13
N ASP A 159 -1.00 1.44 3.83
CA ASP A 159 0.02 0.69 4.54
C ASP A 159 0.06 1.07 6.03
N LEU A 160 -0.01 2.37 6.33
CA LEU A 160 0.00 2.88 7.70
C LEU A 160 -1.23 2.44 8.49
N LEU A 161 -2.43 2.63 7.91
CA LEU A 161 -3.70 2.24 8.54
C LEU A 161 -3.74 0.75 8.80
N HIS A 162 -3.29 -0.05 7.84
CA HIS A 162 -3.23 -1.49 7.97
C HIS A 162 -2.24 -1.96 9.06
N CYS A 163 -1.10 -1.28 9.24
CA CYS A 163 -0.19 -1.54 10.37
C CYS A 163 -0.84 -1.17 11.71
N ILE A 164 -1.53 -0.03 11.77
CA ILE A 164 -2.24 0.44 12.98
C ILE A 164 -3.35 -0.54 13.37
N ASP A 165 -4.17 -0.98 12.42
CA ASP A 165 -5.28 -1.91 12.65
C ASP A 165 -4.80 -3.27 13.16
N ARG A 166 -3.60 -3.70 12.74
CA ARG A 166 -2.95 -4.93 13.23
C ARG A 166 -2.20 -4.73 14.55
N GLY A 167 -2.01 -3.49 14.99
CA GLY A 167 -1.17 -3.16 16.14
C GLY A 167 0.32 -3.44 15.93
N ASP A 168 0.78 -3.52 14.68
CA ASP A 168 2.20 -3.74 14.35
C ASP A 168 2.95 -2.39 14.32
N TRP A 169 3.33 -1.92 15.51
CA TRP A 169 3.94 -0.60 15.69
C TRP A 169 5.36 -0.49 15.12
N ASP A 170 6.08 -1.61 14.97
CA ASP A 170 7.43 -1.63 14.39
C ASP A 170 7.37 -1.45 12.87
N GLN A 171 6.44 -2.13 12.19
CA GLN A 171 6.17 -1.87 10.78
C GLN A 171 5.57 -0.49 10.56
N ALA A 172 4.62 -0.06 11.41
CA ALA A 172 4.04 1.28 11.33
C ALA A 172 5.12 2.37 11.41
N TYR A 173 6.14 2.19 12.26
CA TYR A 173 7.26 3.12 12.32
C TYR A 173 8.12 3.10 11.06
N THR A 174 8.33 1.94 10.46
CA THR A 174 9.05 1.83 9.18
C THR A 174 8.33 2.63 8.08
N VAL A 175 6.99 2.49 8.00
CA VAL A 175 6.15 3.29 7.09
C VAL A 175 6.24 4.78 7.42
N PHE A 176 6.19 5.15 8.70
CA PHE A 176 6.39 6.54 9.15
C PHE A 176 7.72 7.14 8.67
N THR A 177 8.84 6.40 8.76
CA THR A 177 10.13 6.93 8.26
C THR A 177 10.12 7.17 6.75
N ASN A 178 9.33 6.42 5.98
CA ASN A 178 9.15 6.67 4.55
C ASN A 178 8.27 7.91 4.32
N ILE A 179 7.21 8.09 5.11
CA ILE A 179 6.38 9.31 5.10
C ILE A 179 7.23 10.55 5.40
N GLU A 180 8.15 10.50 6.36
CA GLU A 180 9.06 11.63 6.66
C GLU A 180 10.01 11.96 5.50
N LYS A 181 10.52 10.93 4.81
CA LYS A 181 11.36 11.12 3.61
C LYS A 181 10.57 11.79 2.49
N GLU A 182 9.37 11.30 2.20
CA GLU A 182 8.49 11.88 1.19
C GLU A 182 8.09 13.32 1.54
N TRP A 183 7.78 13.59 2.82
CA TRP A 183 7.52 14.96 3.28
C TRP A 183 8.71 15.89 3.00
N SER A 184 9.93 15.44 3.30
CA SER A 184 11.15 16.24 3.10
C SER A 184 11.38 16.54 1.61
N LEU A 185 11.08 15.60 0.72
CA LEU A 185 11.16 15.81 -0.74
C LEU A 185 10.11 16.82 -1.23
N LEU A 186 8.88 16.74 -0.70
CA LEU A 186 7.80 17.66 -1.04
C LEU A 186 8.07 19.08 -0.51
N GLU A 187 8.60 19.19 0.71
CA GLU A 187 8.97 20.46 1.35
C GLU A 187 10.13 21.16 0.63
N ALA A 188 11.08 20.39 0.07
CA ALA A 188 12.20 20.93 -0.69
C ALA A 188 11.79 21.48 -2.08
N ASN A 189 10.65 21.06 -2.63
CA ASN A 189 10.23 21.46 -3.97
C ASN A 189 9.26 22.66 -3.95
N GLN A 190 9.79 23.84 -4.22
CA GLN A 190 9.02 25.11 -4.21
C GLN A 190 7.84 25.10 -5.19
N ASN A 191 8.01 24.50 -6.38
CA ASN A 191 6.96 24.47 -7.41
C ASN A 191 5.71 23.71 -6.91
N ILE A 192 5.92 22.59 -6.22
CA ILE A 192 4.83 21.79 -5.63
C ILE A 192 4.13 22.60 -4.53
N ALA A 193 4.91 23.25 -3.67
CA ALA A 193 4.37 24.06 -2.57
C ALA A 193 3.53 25.24 -3.09
N GLU A 194 3.98 25.93 -4.14
CA GLU A 194 3.25 27.03 -4.78
C GLU A 194 1.97 26.55 -5.47
N TRP A 195 2.04 25.45 -6.23
CA TRP A 195 0.88 24.86 -6.88
C TRP A 195 -0.22 24.51 -5.87
N ASN A 196 0.15 23.83 -4.79
CA ASN A 196 -0.78 23.42 -3.74
C ASN A 196 -1.40 24.60 -2.99
N LYS A 197 -0.66 25.69 -2.81
CA LYS A 197 -1.18 26.92 -2.18
C LYS A 197 -2.18 27.65 -3.08
N ASN A 198 -1.99 27.60 -4.40
CA ASN A 198 -2.90 28.21 -5.38
C ASN A 198 -4.24 27.45 -5.50
N LEU A 199 -4.30 26.20 -5.05
CA LEU A 199 -5.55 25.45 -5.00
C LEU A 199 -6.49 25.98 -3.90
N PRO A 200 -7.80 26.09 -4.18
CA PRO A 200 -8.81 26.30 -3.16
C PRO A 200 -8.75 25.25 -2.04
N VAL A 201 -9.11 25.63 -0.81
CA VAL A 201 -9.01 24.76 0.38
C VAL A 201 -9.71 23.41 0.18
N PHE A 202 -10.87 23.39 -0.47
CA PHE A 202 -11.63 22.15 -0.72
C PHE A 202 -10.98 21.21 -1.74
N LEU A 203 -10.07 21.71 -2.59
CA LEU A 203 -9.30 20.88 -3.53
C LEU A 203 -7.93 20.52 -2.99
N ARG A 204 -7.35 21.34 -2.11
CA ARG A 204 -6.03 21.11 -1.53
C ARG A 204 -5.93 19.77 -0.81
N GLY A 205 -7.04 19.26 -0.26
CA GLY A 205 -7.11 17.93 0.36
C GLY A 205 -6.72 16.78 -0.59
N PHE A 206 -6.88 16.96 -1.91
CA PHE A 206 -6.57 15.95 -2.93
C PHE A 206 -5.16 16.09 -3.51
N THR A 207 -4.19 16.51 -2.69
CA THR A 207 -2.78 16.65 -3.07
C THR A 207 -1.92 15.69 -2.25
N ALA A 208 -0.79 15.25 -2.81
CA ALA A 208 0.13 14.37 -2.10
C ALA A 208 0.57 15.00 -0.76
N THR A 209 0.86 16.30 -0.75
CA THR A 209 1.27 17.04 0.45
C THR A 209 0.22 17.01 1.54
N SER A 210 -1.08 17.16 1.21
CA SER A 210 -2.16 17.06 2.21
C SER A 210 -2.31 15.66 2.78
N VAL A 211 -2.16 14.62 1.95
CA VAL A 211 -2.20 13.23 2.40
C VAL A 211 -1.03 12.95 3.33
N ILE A 212 0.21 13.25 2.92
CA ILE A 212 1.40 13.07 3.75
C ILE A 212 1.27 13.86 5.07
N HIS A 213 0.79 15.09 5.04
CA HIS A 213 0.57 15.88 6.26
C HIS A 213 -0.44 15.23 7.21
N ARG A 214 -1.52 14.62 6.69
CA ARG A 214 -2.48 13.85 7.50
C ARG A 214 -1.83 12.58 8.08
N LEU A 215 -0.99 11.89 7.31
CA LEU A 215 -0.26 10.72 7.78
C LEU A 215 0.76 11.06 8.87
N LEU A 216 1.46 12.18 8.77
CA LEU A 216 2.32 12.68 9.83
C LEU A 216 1.52 12.96 11.11
N SER A 217 0.33 13.55 11.00
CA SER A 217 -0.57 13.74 12.14
C SER A 217 -0.99 12.43 12.78
N ALA A 218 -1.30 11.40 11.99
CA ALA A 218 -1.64 10.07 12.52
C ALA A 218 -0.41 9.39 13.17
N SER A 219 0.78 9.61 12.60
CA SER A 219 2.03 9.00 13.06
C SER A 219 2.49 9.50 14.43
N VAL A 220 1.93 10.61 14.94
CA VAL A 220 2.13 11.04 16.33
C VAL A 220 1.73 9.91 17.31
N GLU A 221 0.66 9.16 17.02
CA GLU A 221 0.29 8.02 17.86
C GLU A 221 1.36 6.92 17.86
N ILE A 222 1.97 6.66 16.70
CA ILE A 222 3.02 5.63 16.56
C ILE A 222 4.21 5.98 17.46
N LEU A 223 4.66 7.24 17.43
CA LEU A 223 5.75 7.72 18.29
C LEU A 223 5.40 7.57 19.78
N GLN A 224 4.18 7.95 20.17
CA GLN A 224 3.72 7.82 21.56
C GLN A 224 3.63 6.35 22.00
N ARG A 225 3.13 5.44 21.15
CA ARG A 225 3.07 3.99 21.43
C ARG A 225 4.47 3.39 21.61
N ARG A 226 5.45 3.91 20.87
CA ARG A 226 6.87 3.56 21.03
C ARG A 226 7.58 4.27 22.18
N LYS A 227 6.86 5.10 22.96
CA LYS A 227 7.37 5.93 24.07
C LYS A 227 8.40 6.99 23.64
N ASP A 228 8.44 7.34 22.35
CA ASP A 228 9.23 8.47 21.87
C ASP A 228 8.40 9.76 21.92
N TYR A 229 8.18 10.25 23.14
CA TYR A 229 7.42 11.48 23.37
C TYR A 229 8.18 12.72 22.87
N SER A 230 9.51 12.69 22.90
CA SER A 230 10.35 13.75 22.35
C SER A 230 10.11 13.96 20.85
N GLY A 231 10.16 12.87 20.07
CA GLY A 231 9.89 12.90 18.64
C GLY A 231 8.46 13.36 18.37
N ALA A 232 7.49 12.87 19.16
CA ALA A 232 6.09 13.26 19.03
C ALA A 232 5.88 14.78 19.22
N VAL A 233 6.50 15.39 20.23
CA VAL A 233 6.43 16.84 20.48
C VAL A 233 7.06 17.64 19.34
N VAL A 234 8.23 17.22 18.85
CA VAL A 234 8.90 17.88 17.71
C VAL A 234 8.03 17.83 16.46
N LEU A 235 7.43 16.66 16.18
CA LEU A 235 6.54 16.48 15.03
C LEU A 235 5.27 17.35 15.16
N LEU A 236 4.63 17.35 16.33
CA LEU A 236 3.46 18.20 16.60
C LEU A 236 3.78 19.69 16.41
N GLN A 237 4.91 20.16 16.91
CA GLN A 237 5.36 21.54 16.70
C GLN A 237 5.61 21.84 15.22
N LYS A 238 6.19 20.91 14.46
CA LYS A 238 6.38 21.07 13.01
C LYS A 238 5.03 21.19 12.28
N LEU A 239 4.08 20.31 12.58
CA LEU A 239 2.73 20.33 11.98
C LEU A 239 1.95 21.60 12.36
N LEU A 240 2.11 22.10 13.58
CA LEU A 240 1.44 23.33 14.01
C LEU A 240 2.03 24.59 13.38
N ARG A 241 3.29 24.60 12.97
CA ARG A 241 3.90 25.72 12.23
C ARG A 241 3.31 25.85 10.83
N GLU A 242 3.02 24.74 10.18
CA GLU A 242 2.40 24.74 8.86
C GLU A 242 0.90 25.02 8.98
N THR A 243 0.42 26.07 8.31
CA THR A 243 -1.01 26.48 8.37
C THR A 243 -1.74 26.22 7.07
N SER A 244 -1.02 25.84 6.00
CA SER A 244 -1.59 25.68 4.66
C SER A 244 -2.44 24.41 4.52
N TYR A 245 -2.23 23.40 5.37
CA TYR A 245 -2.82 22.06 5.24
C TYR A 245 -3.60 21.66 6.51
N ASN A 246 -4.72 20.93 6.32
CA ASN A 246 -5.54 20.35 7.40
C ASN A 246 -5.86 21.28 8.59
N SER A 247 -6.26 22.51 8.30
CA SER A 247 -6.59 23.53 9.31
C SER A 247 -7.65 23.07 10.33
N SER A 248 -8.57 22.20 9.92
CA SER A 248 -9.61 21.61 10.79
C SER A 248 -9.06 20.74 11.92
N HIS A 249 -7.89 20.10 11.74
CA HIS A 249 -7.30 19.18 12.73
C HIS A 249 -6.40 19.89 13.75
N ARG A 250 -6.20 21.22 13.63
CA ARG A 250 -5.26 21.95 14.50
C ARG A 250 -5.67 21.95 15.97
N GLY A 251 -6.97 21.99 16.27
CA GLY A 251 -7.45 21.91 17.65
C GLY A 251 -7.01 20.61 18.33
N TYR A 252 -7.15 19.50 17.63
CA TYR A 252 -6.70 18.19 18.08
C TYR A 252 -5.18 18.10 18.26
N LEU A 253 -4.41 18.71 17.35
CA LEU A 253 -2.94 18.76 17.48
C LEU A 253 -2.49 19.56 18.71
N TRP A 254 -3.16 20.67 19.03
CA TRP A 254 -2.87 21.45 20.24
C TRP A 254 -3.24 20.71 21.53
N GLU A 255 -4.32 19.94 21.53
CA GLU A 255 -4.72 19.13 22.70
C GLU A 255 -3.71 18.00 22.99
N ARG A 256 -3.05 17.47 21.96
CA ARG A 256 -2.04 16.40 22.09
C ARG A 256 -0.63 16.88 22.42
N LEU A 257 -0.32 18.18 22.25
CA LEU A 257 0.99 18.77 22.52
C LEU A 257 1.16 19.09 24.00
#